data_AF-A0A841ZRH6-F1
#
_entry.id   AF-A0A841ZRH6-F1
#
_cell.length_a   1.000
_cell.length_b   1.000
_cell.length_c   1.000
_cell.angle_alpha   90.00
_cell.angle_beta   90.00
_cell.angle_gamma   90.00
#
_symmetry.space_group_name_H-M   'P 1'
#
loop_
_entity.id
_entity.type
_entity.pdbx_description
1 polymer ?
#
loop_
_entity_poly.entity_id
_entity_poly.type
_entity_poly.pdbx_seq_one_letter_code
_entity_poly.pdbx_strand_id
1 'polypeptide(L)' 'MAFRDEVLDILEEITESEEVKENTDVQLFEEGLLDSMATVQLLVEIENNLDITVPVSEFERDDWATPEMIIKQLEALKG' A
#
# COMPACT_ATOMS: atom_id res chain seq x y z
N MET A 1 0.19 11.90 -12.84
CA MET A 1 0.08 11.76 -11.38
C MET A 1 1.47 11.70 -10.79
N ALA A 2 1.66 12.07 -9.52
CA ALA A 2 2.84 11.58 -8.80
C ALA A 2 2.61 10.10 -8.45
N PHE A 3 3.65 9.27 -8.52
CA PHE A 3 3.57 7.85 -8.14
C PHE A 3 2.95 7.65 -6.75
N ARG A 4 3.29 8.54 -5.83
CA ARG A 4 2.71 8.61 -4.49
C ARG A 4 1.19 8.74 -4.50
N ASP A 5 0.63 9.61 -5.35
CA ASP A 5 -0.81 9.82 -5.43
C ASP A 5 -1.53 8.54 -5.89
N GLU A 6 -0.97 7.83 -6.88
CA GLU A 6 -1.54 6.56 -7.38
C GLU A 6 -1.57 5.48 -6.28
N VAL A 7 -0.49 5.35 -5.50
CA VAL A 7 -0.44 4.39 -4.38
C VAL A 7 -1.46 4.76 -3.29
N LEU A 8 -1.60 6.05 -2.97
CA LEU A 8 -2.55 6.54 -1.98
C LEU A 8 -4.00 6.38 -2.43
N ASP A 9 -4.29 6.57 -3.71
CA ASP A 9 -5.61 6.32 -4.30
C ASP A 9 -5.99 4.83 -4.16
N ILE A 10 -5.06 3.91 -4.51
CA ILE A 10 -5.28 2.46 -4.34
C ILE A 10 -5.52 2.10 -2.86
N LEU A 11 -4.72 2.67 -1.95
CA LEU A 11 -4.88 2.42 -0.52
C LEU A 11 -6.22 2.92 0.00
N GLU A 12 -6.68 4.10 -0.43
CA GLU A 12 -7.99 4.63 -0.04
C GLU A 12 -9.12 3.74 -0.56
N GLU A 13 -9.05 3.25 -1.80
CA GLU A 13 -10.07 2.36 -2.36
C GLU A 13 -10.14 1.02 -1.61
N ILE A 14 -9.01 0.49 -1.16
CA ILE A 14 -8.94 -0.80 -0.45
C ILE A 14 -9.31 -0.65 1.02
N THR A 15 -8.85 0.41 1.68
CA THR A 15 -9.13 0.67 3.09
C THR A 15 -10.48 1.34 3.30
N GLU A 16 -11.13 1.76 2.21
CA GLU A 16 -12.36 2.57 2.19
C GLU A 16 -12.26 3.80 3.13
N SER A 17 -11.05 4.34 3.29
CA SER A 17 -10.73 5.36 4.28
C SER A 17 -9.82 6.43 3.70
N GLU A 18 -10.27 7.69 3.78
CA GLU A 18 -9.48 8.87 3.39
C GLU A 18 -8.31 9.13 4.37
N GLU A 19 -8.29 8.46 5.54
CA GLU A 19 -7.25 8.62 6.55
C GLU A 19 -5.85 8.28 6.01
N VAL A 20 -5.74 7.34 5.05
CA VAL A 20 -4.47 6.99 4.43
C VAL A 20 -3.86 8.14 3.62
N LYS A 21 -4.70 9.05 3.12
CA LYS A 21 -4.28 10.27 2.40
C LYS A 21 -3.98 11.42 3.34
N GLU A 22 -4.79 11.59 4.38
CA GLU A 22 -4.59 12.64 5.38
C GLU A 22 -3.39 12.36 6.30
N ASN A 23 -3.17 11.08 6.62
CA ASN A 23 -2.12 10.61 7.53
C ASN A 23 -1.35 9.43 6.94
N THR A 24 -0.26 9.72 6.23
CA THR A 24 0.58 8.68 5.62
C THR A 24 1.45 7.90 6.60
N ASP A 25 1.45 8.27 7.88
CA ASP A 25 2.11 7.55 8.97
C ASP A 25 1.13 6.72 9.81
N VAL A 26 -0.13 6.60 9.38
CA VAL A 26 -1.13 5.76 10.06
C VAL A 26 -0.74 4.28 9.99
N GLN A 27 -0.92 3.57 11.10
CA GLN A 27 -0.66 2.15 11.21
C GLN A 27 -1.84 1.36 10.64
N LEU A 28 -1.75 0.98 9.37
CA LEU A 28 -2.86 0.37 8.62
C LEU A 28 -3.32 -0.95 9.25
N PHE A 29 -2.38 -1.75 9.77
CA PHE A 29 -2.70 -3.00 10.45
C PHE A 29 -3.22 -2.82 11.87
N GLU A 30 -2.71 -1.83 12.61
CA GLU A 30 -3.15 -1.60 14.00
C GLU A 30 -4.54 -0.96 14.05
N GLU A 31 -4.82 -0.03 13.15
CA GLU A 31 -6.14 0.60 12.99
C GLU A 31 -7.16 -0.36 12.34
N GLY A 32 -6.71 -1.50 11.81
CA GLY A 32 -7.57 -2.47 11.12
C GLY A 32 -8.03 -2.02 9.74
N LEU A 33 -7.33 -1.05 9.13
CA LEU A 33 -7.54 -0.61 7.75
C LEU A 33 -7.06 -1.68 6.75
N LEU A 34 -5.96 -2.37 7.07
CA LEU A 34 -5.42 -3.47 6.26
C LEU A 34 -5.44 -4.80 7.00
N ASP A 35 -6.12 -5.75 6.38
CA ASP A 35 -6.15 -7.16 6.76
C ASP A 35 -5.34 -8.03 5.81
N SER A 36 -5.24 -9.33 6.12
CA SER A 36 -4.56 -10.30 5.25
C SER A 36 -5.20 -10.40 3.85
N MET A 37 -6.52 -10.19 3.73
CA MET A 37 -7.21 -10.17 2.43
C MET A 37 -6.99 -8.85 1.68
N ALA A 38 -7.15 -7.72 2.37
CA ALA A 38 -6.92 -6.39 1.81
C ALA A 38 -5.46 -6.23 1.33
N THR A 39 -4.51 -6.86 2.03
CA THR A 39 -3.10 -6.91 1.62
C THR A 39 -2.95 -7.59 0.27
N VAL A 40 -3.56 -8.76 0.07
CA VAL A 40 -3.49 -9.48 -1.21
C VAL A 40 -4.12 -8.65 -2.33
N GLN A 41 -5.24 -7.99 -2.04
CA GLN A 41 -5.90 -7.10 -3.01
C GLN A 41 -5.02 -5.91 -3.37
N LEU A 42 -4.34 -5.32 -2.40
CA LEU A 42 -3.36 -4.24 -2.59
C LEU A 42 -2.25 -4.66 -3.55
N LEU A 43 -1.65 -5.83 -3.35
CA LEU A 43 -0.60 -6.32 -4.25
C LEU A 43 -1.09 -6.51 -5.68
N VAL A 44 -2.31 -7.00 -5.87
CA VAL A 44 -2.92 -7.17 -7.19
C VAL A 44 -3.21 -5.82 -7.86
N GLU A 45 -3.75 -4.86 -7.12
CA GLU A 45 -4.01 -3.51 -7.65
C GLU A 45 -2.72 -2.78 -8.01
N ILE A 46 -1.67 -2.91 -7.19
CA ILE A 46 -0.33 -2.40 -7.48
C ILE A 46 0.21 -3.00 -8.78
N GLU A 47 0.10 -4.31 -8.97
CA GLU A 47 0.56 -4.97 -10.20
C GLU A 47 -0.21 -4.46 -11.41
N ASN A 48 -1.53 -4.32 -11.32
CA ASN A 48 -2.38 -3.85 -12.42
C ASN A 48 -2.19 -2.37 -12.77
N ASN A 49 -2.01 -1.50 -11.77
CA ASN A 49 -1.93 -0.05 -11.96
C ASN A 49 -0.48 0.44 -12.19
N LEU A 50 0.48 -0.17 -11.49
CA LEU A 50 1.88 0.28 -11.46
C LEU A 50 2.82 -0.65 -12.24
N ASP A 51 2.37 -1.81 -12.70
CA ASP A 51 3.18 -2.85 -13.35
C ASP A 51 4.30 -3.38 -12.44
N ILE A 52 4.07 -3.35 -11.11
CA ILE A 52 5.01 -3.81 -10.08
C ILE A 52 4.49 -5.11 -9.46
N THR A 53 5.18 -6.22 -9.69
CA THR A 53 4.86 -7.49 -9.04
C THR A 53 5.59 -7.61 -7.71
N VAL A 54 4.84 -7.64 -6.61
CA VAL A 54 5.39 -7.84 -5.26
C VAL A 54 5.13 -9.28 -4.81
N PRO A 55 6.16 -10.11 -4.59
CA PRO A 55 5.96 -11.44 -4.06
C PRO A 55 5.45 -11.38 -2.62
N VAL A 56 4.43 -12.17 -2.27
CA VAL A 56 3.96 -12.30 -0.87
C VAL A 56 5.07 -12.78 0.06
N SER A 57 6.10 -13.47 -0.46
CA SER A 57 7.28 -13.87 0.30
C SER A 57 8.21 -12.72 0.68
N GLU A 58 8.17 -11.61 -0.04
CA GLU A 58 8.91 -10.38 0.26
C GLU A 58 8.03 -9.37 1.01
N PHE A 59 6.75 -9.69 1.18
CA PHE A 59 5.82 -8.86 1.92
C PHE A 59 6.02 -9.05 3.43
N GLU A 60 6.60 -8.04 4.07
CA GLU A 60 6.75 -7.96 5.52
C GLU A 60 5.78 -6.91 6.07
N ARG A 61 4.92 -7.30 7.03
CA ARG A 61 3.89 -6.39 7.59
C ARG A 61 4.50 -5.14 8.22
N ASP A 62 5.63 -5.29 8.89
CA ASP A 62 6.35 -4.19 9.52
C ASP A 62 6.85 -3.17 8.47
N ASP A 63 7.26 -3.65 7.29
CA ASP A 63 7.74 -2.82 6.19
C ASP A 63 6.62 -2.17 5.36
N TRP A 64 5.39 -2.63 5.54
CA TRP A 64 4.19 -2.15 4.84
C TRP A 64 3.17 -1.57 5.82
N ALA A 65 3.62 -1.22 7.03
CA ALA A 65 2.74 -0.88 8.14
C ALA A 65 2.00 0.44 7.95
N THR A 66 2.57 1.38 7.18
CA THR A 66 1.99 2.69 6.91
C THR A 66 2.01 3.02 5.42
N PRO A 67 1.14 3.92 4.94
CA PRO A 67 1.13 4.34 3.53
C PRO A 67 2.50 4.80 3.05
N GLU A 68 3.21 5.60 3.86
CA GLU A 68 4.56 6.10 3.54
C GLU A 68 5.56 4.96 3.33
N MET A 69 5.48 3.90 4.14
CA MET A 69 6.38 2.75 4.02
C MET A 69 6.07 1.95 2.75
N ILE A 70 4.79 1.72 2.45
CA ILE A 70 4.33 1.07 1.22
C ILE A 70 4.86 1.81 -0.01
N ILE A 71 4.70 3.13 -0.05
CA ILE A 71 5.21 3.97 -1.15
C ILE A 71 6.72 3.76 -1.32
N LYS A 72 7.49 3.78 -0.24
CA LYS A 72 8.95 3.58 -0.29
C LYS A 72 9.33 2.19 -0.81
N GLN A 73 8.63 1.15 -0.38
CA GLN A 73 8.86 -0.22 -0.86
C GLN A 73 8.60 -0.30 -2.36
N LEU A 74 7.50 0.28 -2.82
CA LEU A 74 7.15 0.32 -4.23
C LEU A 74 8.11 1.17 -5.07
N GLU A 75 8.58 2.31 -4.55
CA GLU A 75 9.63 3.11 -5.20
C GLU A 75 10.94 2.34 -5.33
N ALA A 76 11.30 1.54 -4.31
CA ALA A 76 12.51 0.72 -4.34
C ALA A 76 12.41 -0.43 -5.35
N LEU A 77 11.23 -1.03 -5.53
CA LEU A 77 10.98 -2.09 -6.51
C LEU A 77 10.86 -1.59 -7.95
N LYS A 78 10.49 -0.32 -8.13
CA LYS A 78 10.39 0.34 -9.44
C LYS A 78 11.76 0.68 -10.04
N GLY A 79 12.80 0.80 -9.22
CA GLY A 79 14.15 1.25 -9.60
C GLY A 79 15.08 0.13 -10.06
#